data_AF-A0A7X8PPI5-F1
#
_entry.id   AF-A0A7X8PPI5-F1
#
_cell.length_a   1.000
_cell.length_b   1.000
_cell.length_c   1.000
_cell.angle_alpha   90.00
_cell.angle_beta   90.00
_cell.angle_gamma   90.00
#
_symmetry.space_group_name_H-M   'P 1'
#
loop_
_entity.id
_entity.type
_entity.pdbx_description
1 polymer ?
#
loop_
_entity_poly.entity_id
_entity_poly.type
_entity_poly.pdbx_seq_one_letter_code
_entity_poly.pdbx_strand_id
1 'polypeptide(L)'
;MATMQKNASDLLFRELGIDIDVTKELNFYPVAMQQMIAIARAIDTKCKVLILDEPTSSLSDKETESLFKIMRNLKDQGISIINISHF
;
A
#
# COMPACT_ATOMS: atom_id res chain seq x y z
N MET A 1 -17.90 12.98 6.14
CA MET A 1 -16.43 13.15 5.98
C MET A 1 -15.65 12.50 7.11
N ALA A 2 -15.94 12.80 8.39
CA ALA A 2 -15.21 12.21 9.54
C ALA A 2 -15.15 10.66 9.54
N THR A 3 -16.24 9.99 9.14
CA THR A 3 -16.28 8.51 9.06
C THR A 3 -15.33 7.94 7.99
N MET A 4 -15.22 8.61 6.84
CA MET A 4 -14.35 8.16 5.74
C MET A 4 -12.87 8.30 6.11
N GLN A 5 -12.51 9.42 6.74
CA GLN A 5 -11.14 9.67 7.22
C GLN A 5 -10.74 8.64 8.27
N LYS A 6 -11.62 8.38 9.24
CA LYS A 6 -11.38 7.35 10.27
C LYS A 6 -11.16 5.97 9.65
N ASN A 7 -12.03 5.55 8.73
CA ASN A 7 -11.89 4.25 8.08
C ASN A 7 -10.57 4.13 7.29
N ALA A 8 -10.14 5.21 6.63
CA ALA A 8 -8.88 5.23 5.90
C ALA A 8 -7.67 5.08 6.85
N SER A 9 -7.64 5.83 7.96
CA SER A 9 -6.60 5.69 8.98
C SER A 9 -6.57 4.29 9.58
N ASP A 10 -7.74 3.72 9.92
CA ASP A 10 -7.85 2.38 10.49
C ASP A 10 -7.35 1.30 9.52
N LEU A 11 -7.66 1.43 8.23
CA LEU A 11 -7.19 0.51 7.18
C LEU A 11 -5.68 0.58 7.00
N LEU A 12 -5.12 1.78 6.85
CA LEU A 12 -3.68 1.99 6.68
C LEU A 12 -2.89 1.43 7.87
N PHE A 13 -3.40 1.65 9.08
CA PHE A 13 -2.78 1.14 10.29
C PHE A 13 -2.88 -0.38 10.39
N ARG A 14 -4.05 -0.97 10.16
CA ARG A 14 -4.27 -2.42 10.34
C ARG A 14 -3.59 -3.27 9.27
N GLU A 15 -3.66 -2.87 8.00
CA GLU A 15 -3.17 -3.67 6.89
C GLU A 15 -1.69 -3.42 6.60
N LEU A 16 -1.21 -2.19 6.84
CA LEU A 16 0.14 -1.77 6.43
C LEU A 16 1.00 -1.23 7.59
N GLY A 17 0.44 -1.03 8.80
CA GLY A 17 1.16 -0.43 9.91
C GLY A 17 1.53 1.04 9.68
N ILE A 18 0.81 1.73 8.80
CA ILE A 18 1.11 3.11 8.39
C ILE A 18 0.26 4.08 9.22
N ASP A 19 0.92 5.01 9.88
CA ASP A 19 0.30 6.11 10.61
C ASP A 19 0.61 7.44 9.91
N ILE A 20 -0.42 8.02 9.27
CA ILE A 20 -0.32 9.28 8.51
C ILE A 20 -1.55 10.15 8.73
N ASP A 21 -1.38 11.44 8.46
CA ASP A 21 -2.47 12.38 8.37
C ASP A 21 -3.21 12.21 7.02
N VAL A 22 -4.31 11.46 7.05
CA VAL A 22 -5.17 11.18 5.88
C VAL A 22 -5.92 12.41 5.35
N THR A 23 -5.76 13.58 5.98
CA THR A 23 -6.36 14.84 5.52
C THR A 23 -5.41 15.66 4.64
N LYS A 24 -4.12 15.33 4.62
CA LYS A 24 -3.12 15.98 3.76
C LYS A 24 -3.14 15.43 2.34
N GLU A 25 -2.75 16.29 1.40
CA GLU A 25 -2.51 15.87 0.02
C GLU A 25 -1.35 14.87 -0.06
N LEU A 26 -1.42 13.95 -1.03
CA LEU A 26 -0.42 12.89 -1.22
C LEU A 26 0.99 13.43 -1.50
N ASN A 27 1.09 14.62 -2.13
CA ASN A 27 2.36 15.26 -2.48
C ASN A 27 3.22 15.65 -1.26
N PHE A 28 2.63 15.71 -0.05
CA PHE A 28 3.36 15.93 1.20
C PHE A 28 4.09 14.69 1.71
N TYR A 29 3.81 13.52 1.14
CA TYR A 29 4.42 12.25 1.54
C TYR A 29 5.47 11.79 0.51
N PRO A 30 6.54 11.10 0.95
CA PRO A 30 7.50 10.48 0.05
C PRO A 30 6.83 9.56 -0.98
N VAL A 31 7.41 9.42 -2.17
CA VAL A 31 6.88 8.56 -3.25
C VAL A 31 6.60 7.15 -2.75
N ALA A 32 7.50 6.59 -1.95
CA ALA A 32 7.32 5.29 -1.31
C ALA A 32 6.02 5.18 -0.50
N MET A 33 5.72 6.21 0.30
CA MET A 33 4.49 6.27 1.09
C MET A 33 3.26 6.41 0.21
N GLN A 34 3.33 7.23 -0.85
CA GLN A 34 2.25 7.33 -1.84
C GLN A 34 1.95 5.97 -2.48
N GLN A 35 2.99 5.18 -2.75
CA GLN A 35 2.89 3.84 -3.31
C GLN A 35 2.21 2.86 -2.33
N MET A 36 2.58 2.89 -1.04
CA MET A 36 1.89 2.10 -0.03
C MET A 36 0.42 2.49 0.11
N ILE A 37 0.10 3.79 0.08
CA ILE A 37 -1.28 4.27 0.13
C ILE A 37 -2.07 3.81 -1.11
N ALA A 38 -1.46 3.78 -2.29
CA ALA A 38 -2.10 3.26 -3.50
C ALA A 38 -2.45 1.77 -3.36
N ILE A 39 -1.55 0.97 -2.77
CA ILE A 39 -1.81 -0.45 -2.46
C ILE A 39 -2.94 -0.58 -1.44
N ALA A 40 -2.93 0.24 -0.37
CA ALA A 40 -3.99 0.27 0.64
C ALA A 40 -5.38 0.52 0.02
N ARG A 41 -5.45 1.46 -0.93
CA ARG A 41 -6.68 1.74 -1.66
C ARG A 41 -7.12 0.57 -2.53
N ALA A 42 -6.19 -0.14 -3.16
CA ALA A 42 -6.51 -1.29 -3.98
C ALA A 42 -7.10 -2.44 -3.14
N ILE A 43 -6.58 -2.68 -1.94
CA ILE A 43 -7.06 -3.77 -1.07
C ILE A 43 -8.44 -3.47 -0.46
N ASP A 44 -8.75 -2.20 -0.16
CA ASP A 44 -10.07 -1.79 0.35
C ASP A 44 -11.20 -2.12 -0.65
N THR A 45 -10.88 -2.21 -1.95
CA THR A 45 -11.84 -2.61 -2.99
C THR A 45 -12.19 -4.10 -2.99
N LYS A 46 -11.67 -4.90 -2.05
CA LYS A 46 -11.84 -6.37 -1.99
C LYS A 46 -11.37 -7.05 -3.27
N CYS A 47 -10.23 -6.60 -3.79
CA CYS A 47 -9.65 -7.16 -5.01
C CYS A 47 -9.24 -8.63 -4.78
N LYS A 48 -9.41 -9.47 -5.81
CA LYS A 48 -8.93 -10.86 -5.81
C LYS A 48 -7.54 -11.00 -6.43
N VAL A 49 -7.19 -10.04 -7.28
CA VAL A 49 -5.93 -9.98 -8.00
C VAL A 49 -5.39 -8.55 -7.89
N LEU A 50 -4.13 -8.43 -7.47
CA LEU A 50 -3.38 -7.18 -7.42
C LEU A 50 -2.24 -7.26 -8.46
N ILE A 51 -2.24 -6.34 -9.42
CA ILE A 51 -1.17 -6.21 -10.41
C ILE A 51 -0.35 -4.99 -10.04
N LEU A 52 0.95 -5.18 -9.87
CA LEU A 52 1.92 -4.15 -9.56
C LEU A 52 2.91 -4.05 -10.71
N ASP A 53 2.98 -2.87 -11.33
CA ASP A 53 3.92 -2.58 -12.40
C ASP A 53 5.06 -1.72 -11.85
N GLU A 54 6.28 -2.26 -11.89
CA GLU A 54 7.50 -1.68 -11.31
C GLU A 54 7.33 -1.04 -9.91
N PRO A 55 6.79 -1.77 -8.91
CA PRO A 55 6.44 -1.15 -7.63
C PRO A 55 7.65 -0.80 -6.75
N THR A 56 8.87 -1.15 -7.17
CA THR A 56 10.11 -0.94 -6.39
C THR A 56 11.05 0.11 -6.99
N SER A 57 10.79 0.63 -8.19
CA SER A 57 11.74 1.48 -8.93
C SER A 57 12.12 2.78 -8.20
N SER A 58 11.22 3.26 -7.34
CA SER A 58 11.38 4.51 -6.57
C SER A 58 11.58 4.27 -5.07
N LEU A 59 11.87 3.04 -4.66
CA LEU A 59 11.99 2.63 -3.25
C LEU A 59 13.45 2.36 -2.86
N SER A 60 13.81 2.70 -1.63
CA SER A 60 15.03 2.20 -0.98
C SER A 60 14.91 0.71 -0.63
N ASP A 61 16.03 0.06 -0.28
CA ASP A 61 16.04 -1.35 0.12
C ASP A 61 15.09 -1.64 1.29
N LYS A 62 15.05 -0.74 2.29
CA LYS A 62 14.17 -0.87 3.47
C LYS A 62 12.70 -0.76 3.11
N GLU A 63 12.36 0.14 2.19
CA GLU A 63 10.99 0.33 1.71
C GLU A 63 10.56 -0.84 0.82
N THR A 64 11.47 -1.34 -0.01
CA THR A 64 11.28 -2.55 -0.82
C THR A 64 11.01 -3.76 0.08
N GLU A 65 11.77 -3.95 1.17
CA GLU A 65 11.52 -5.03 2.13
C GLU A 65 10.12 -4.90 2.77
N SER A 66 9.72 -3.68 3.09
CA SER A 66 8.40 -3.38 3.67
C SER A 66 7.27 -3.67 2.68
N LEU A 67 7.42 -3.27 1.41
CA LEU A 67 6.50 -3.62 0.33
C LEU A 67 6.35 -5.14 0.21
N PHE A 68 7.46 -5.87 0.19
CA PHE A 68 7.41 -7.33 0.09
C PHE A 68 6.77 -7.99 1.32
N LYS A 69 6.90 -7.43 2.52
CA LYS A 69 6.18 -7.90 3.72
C LYS A 69 4.67 -7.74 3.53
N ILE A 70 4.24 -6.57 3.05
CA ILE A 70 2.83 -6.31 2.74
C ILE A 70 2.31 -7.28 1.68
N MET A 71 3.03 -7.46 0.57
CA MET A 71 2.64 -8.40 -0.48
C MET A 71 2.46 -9.83 0.05
N ARG A 72 3.35 -10.28 0.95
CA ARG A 72 3.20 -11.60 1.61
C ARG A 72 1.94 -11.66 2.47
N ASN A 73 1.68 -10.65 3.29
CA ASN A 73 0.47 -10.60 4.13
C ASN A 73 -0.80 -10.64 3.26
N LEU A 74 -0.84 -9.89 2.16
CA LEU A 74 -1.98 -9.88 1.24
C LEU A 74 -2.17 -11.22 0.53
N LYS A 75 -1.07 -11.89 0.16
CA LYS A 75 -1.10 -13.26 -0.36
C LYS A 75 -1.71 -14.23 0.66
N ASP A 76 -1.35 -14.11 1.94
CA ASP A 76 -1.88 -14.96 3.01
C ASP A 76 -3.37 -14.71 3.27
N GLN A 77 -3.88 -13.52 2.94
CA GLN A 77 -5.31 -13.19 2.93
C GLN A 77 -6.06 -13.71 1.68
N GLY A 78 -5.38 -14.41 0.76
CA GLY A 78 -5.97 -15.01 -0.44
C GLY A 78 -5.99 -14.11 -1.68
N ILE A 79 -5.26 -12.99 -1.66
CA ILE A 79 -5.12 -12.11 -2.82
C ILE A 79 -4.00 -12.64 -3.72
N SER A 80 -4.31 -12.86 -5.00
CA SER A 80 -3.28 -13.22 -5.99
C SER A 80 -2.50 -11.97 -6.40
N ILE A 81 -1.17 -12.02 -6.41
CA ILE A 81 -0.32 -10.87 -6.74
C ILE A 81 0.50 -11.17 -7.99
N ILE A 82 0.46 -10.26 -8.96
CA ILE A 82 1.32 -10.24 -10.14
C ILE A 82 2.23 -9.03 -9.99
N ASN A 83 3.53 -9.28 -9.85
CA ASN A 83 4.54 -8.22 -9.78
C ASN A 83 5.36 -8.21 -11.07
N ILE A 84 5.33 -7.10 -11.80
CA ILE A 84 6.15 -6.84 -12.99
C ILE A 84 7.33 -5.99 -12.54
N SER A 85 8.54 -6.40 -12.87
CA SER A 85 9.77 -5.71 -12.44
C SER A 85 10.81 -5.78 -13.54
N HIS A 86 11.70 -4.78 -13.56
CA HIS A 86 12.86 -4.74 -14.44
C HIS A 86 14.13 -5.11 -13.65
N PHE A 87 15.06 -5.79 -14.31
CA PHE A 87 16.33 -6.26 -13.73
C PHE A 87 17.46 -5.25 -13.91
#